data_AF-A0A931SQ96-F1
#
_entry.id   AF-A0A931SQ96-F1
#
_cell.length_a   1.000
_cell.length_b   1.000
_cell.length_c   1.000
_cell.angle_alpha   90.00
_cell.angle_beta   90.00
_cell.angle_gamma   90.00
#
_symmetry.space_group_name_H-M   'P 1'
#
loop_
_entity.id
_entity.type
_entity.pdbx_description
1 polymer ?
#
loop_
_entity_poly.entity_id
_entity_poly.type
_entity_poly.pdbx_seq_one_letter_code
_entity_poly.pdbx_strand_id
1 'polypeptide(L)'
;MTGSLWLLVAIGFQILGLLVFWELKEQWGPWTLWKWLYEHVECLRKKDGNANRKIPPRIEWLSRWTGIIERVLFAALTSFWISAMPTFILGWVALKTAVGWQDIWAGTAYGKARGTVGLWGTVVSLFIAVISGLFLRKALMTWDVNLAGFFNLWP
;
A
#
# COMPACT_ATOMS: atom_id res chain seq x y z
N MET A 1 -18.22 -0.74 26.01
CA MET A 1 -18.77 -0.98 24.65
C MET A 1 -18.32 0.07 23.61
N THR A 2 -17.28 0.87 23.87
CA THR A 2 -16.84 1.93 22.95
C THR A 2 -15.92 1.45 21.81
N GLY A 3 -15.18 0.35 22.00
CA GLY A 3 -14.18 -0.13 21.03
C GLY A 3 -14.73 -0.55 19.66
N SER A 4 -15.98 -1.02 19.57
CA SER A 4 -16.58 -1.48 18.30
C SER A 4 -16.97 -0.32 17.38
N LEU A 5 -17.33 0.84 17.92
CA LEU A 5 -17.66 2.04 17.14
C LEU A 5 -16.41 2.62 16.47
N TRP A 6 -15.28 2.62 17.18
CA TRP A 6 -13.99 3.12 16.69
C TRP A 6 -13.42 2.28 15.54
N LEU A 7 -13.65 0.97 15.58
CA LEU A 7 -13.29 0.07 14.48
C LEU A 7 -14.04 0.46 13.19
N LEU A 8 -15.33 0.80 13.30
CA LEU A 8 -16.15 1.21 12.16
C LEU A 8 -15.72 2.57 11.58
N VAL A 9 -15.29 3.51 12.42
CA VAL A 9 -14.77 4.81 11.97
C VAL A 9 -13.41 4.64 11.26
N ALA A 10 -12.52 3.81 11.78
CA ALA A 10 -11.25 3.50 11.14
C ALA A 10 -11.44 2.79 9.79
N ILE A 11 -12.37 1.84 9.72
CA ILE A 11 -12.78 1.19 8.47
C ILE A 11 -13.37 2.22 7.51
N GLY A 12 -14.23 3.12 7.99
CA GLY A 12 -14.80 4.22 7.20
C GLY A 12 -13.74 5.14 6.61
N PHE A 13 -12.72 5.53 7.39
CA PHE A 13 -11.60 6.33 6.91
C PHE A 13 -10.71 5.59 5.92
N GLN A 14 -10.54 4.26 6.06
CA GLN A 14 -9.82 3.45 5.09
C GLN A 14 -10.60 3.29 3.78
N ILE A 15 -11.92 3.11 3.85
CA ILE A 15 -12.80 3.09 2.69
C ILE A 15 -12.79 4.46 2.02
N LEU A 16 -12.84 5.55 2.78
CA LEU A 16 -12.76 6.91 2.27
C LEU A 16 -11.38 7.18 1.66
N GLY A 17 -10.29 6.69 2.27
CA GLY A 17 -8.95 6.76 1.70
C GLY A 17 -8.80 5.95 0.41
N LEU A 18 -9.46 4.80 0.31
CA LEU A 18 -9.55 3.99 -0.91
C LEU A 18 -10.41 4.67 -1.98
N LEU A 19 -11.49 5.36 -1.60
CA LEU A 19 -12.34 6.16 -2.49
C LEU A 19 -11.61 7.40 -2.98
N VAL A 20 -10.96 8.16 -2.10
CA VAL A 20 -10.12 9.29 -2.48
C VAL A 20 -8.95 8.83 -3.34
N PHE A 21 -8.33 7.67 -3.04
CA PHE A 21 -7.33 7.08 -3.92
C PHE A 21 -7.91 6.66 -5.29
N TRP A 22 -9.17 6.22 -5.32
CA TRP A 22 -9.90 5.88 -6.55
C TRP A 22 -10.27 7.12 -7.37
N GLU A 23 -10.77 8.18 -6.74
CA GLU A 23 -11.07 9.48 -7.35
C GLU A 23 -9.80 10.20 -7.83
N LEU A 24 -8.73 10.17 -7.02
CA LEU A 24 -7.43 10.70 -7.41
C LEU A 24 -6.82 9.89 -8.56
N LYS A 25 -7.16 8.60 -8.67
CA LYS A 25 -6.86 7.79 -9.85
C LYS A 25 -7.58 8.33 -11.09
N GLU A 26 -8.73 8.98 -10.98
CA GLU A 26 -9.43 9.54 -12.14
C GLU A 26 -8.92 10.95 -12.51
N GLN A 27 -8.45 11.73 -11.54
CA GLN A 27 -8.08 13.13 -11.74
C GLN A 27 -6.60 13.41 -12.01
N TRP A 28 -5.66 12.60 -11.53
CA TRP A 28 -4.24 12.94 -11.61
C TRP A 28 -3.52 12.17 -12.73
N GLY A 29 -2.66 12.88 -13.46
CA GLY A 29 -1.78 12.37 -14.52
C GLY A 29 -0.65 11.37 -14.18
N PRO A 30 -0.41 10.87 -12.94
CA PRO A 30 0.53 9.76 -12.68
C PRO A 30 0.26 8.49 -13.49
N TRP A 31 -0.90 8.39 -14.13
CA TRP A 31 -1.17 7.39 -15.14
C TRP A 31 -0.26 7.47 -16.34
N THR A 32 0.25 8.63 -16.76
CA THR A 32 1.19 8.63 -17.90
C THR A 32 2.46 7.86 -17.56
N LEU A 33 3.03 8.06 -16.36
CA LEU A 33 4.21 7.33 -15.92
C LEU A 33 3.91 5.86 -15.64
N TRP A 34 2.84 5.54 -14.91
CA TRP A 34 2.49 4.16 -14.58
C TRP A 34 2.01 3.36 -15.79
N LYS A 35 1.21 3.97 -16.66
CA LYS A 35 0.80 3.38 -17.94
C LYS A 35 2.00 3.21 -18.85
N TRP A 36 2.88 4.22 -18.96
CA TRP A 36 4.13 4.10 -19.71
C TRP A 36 5.02 2.99 -19.17
N LEU A 37 5.19 2.89 -17.84
CA LEU A 37 5.93 1.80 -17.20
C LEU A 37 5.30 0.44 -17.49
N TYR A 38 3.97 0.35 -17.40
CA TYR A 38 3.25 -0.89 -17.68
C TYR A 38 3.37 -1.30 -19.15
N GLU A 39 3.17 -0.36 -20.08
CA GLU A 39 3.35 -0.55 -21.52
C GLU A 39 4.80 -0.92 -21.88
N HIS A 40 5.77 -0.28 -21.23
CA HIS A 40 7.20 -0.59 -21.41
C HIS A 40 7.52 -2.01 -20.91
N VAL A 41 7.01 -2.39 -19.74
CA VAL A 41 7.16 -3.75 -19.19
C VAL A 41 6.45 -4.79 -20.08
N GLU A 42 5.27 -4.51 -20.62
CA GLU A 42 4.59 -5.38 -21.59
C GLU A 42 5.34 -5.47 -22.93
N CYS A 43 5.96 -4.40 -23.39
CA CYS A 43 6.82 -4.42 -24.58
C CYS A 43 8.02 -5.34 -24.34
N LEU A 44 8.67 -5.23 -23.18
CA LEU A 44 9.75 -6.13 -22.77
C LEU A 44 9.27 -7.57 -22.62
N ARG A 45 8.06 -7.79 -22.10
CA ARG A 45 7.42 -9.11 -22.03
C ARG A 45 7.28 -9.74 -23.41
N LYS A 46 6.79 -8.98 -24.39
CA LYS A 46 6.63 -9.44 -25.78
C LYS A 46 7.97 -9.74 -26.45
N LYS A 47 9.00 -8.93 -26.19
CA LYS A 47 10.36 -9.17 -26.68
C LYS A 47 10.98 -10.43 -26.07
N ASP A 48 10.78 -10.66 -24.77
CA ASP A 48 11.25 -11.85 -24.07
C ASP A 48 10.37 -13.09 -24.36
N GLY A 49 9.15 -12.90 -24.86
CA GLY A 49 8.15 -13.93 -25.18
C GLY A 49 8.55 -14.92 -26.28
N ASN A 50 9.68 -14.72 -26.96
CA ASN A 50 10.30 -15.72 -27.84
C ASN A 50 11.24 -16.70 -27.09
N ALA A 51 11.45 -16.51 -25.78
CA ALA A 51 12.34 -17.32 -24.96
C ALA A 51 11.58 -18.08 -23.85
N ASN A 52 10.75 -19.05 -24.25
CA ASN A 52 10.51 -20.35 -23.58
C ASN A 52 10.43 -20.47 -22.04
N ARG A 53 10.10 -19.43 -21.26
CA ARG A 53 9.98 -19.53 -19.79
C ARG A 53 8.53 -19.49 -19.34
N LYS A 54 8.09 -20.60 -18.75
CA LYS A 54 6.84 -20.74 -18.00
C LYS A 54 6.89 -19.90 -16.73
N ILE A 55 6.63 -18.60 -16.84
CA ILE A 55 6.31 -17.79 -15.66
C ILE A 55 4.98 -18.34 -15.13
N PRO A 56 4.89 -18.79 -13.87
CA PRO A 56 3.66 -19.35 -13.34
C PRO A 56 2.52 -18.32 -13.46
N PRO A 57 1.31 -18.76 -13.84
CA PRO A 57 0.17 -17.86 -13.97
C PRO A 57 -0.07 -17.16 -12.63
N ARG A 58 -0.03 -15.84 -12.64
CA ARG A 58 -0.23 -15.03 -11.43
C ARG A 58 -1.73 -14.95 -11.17
N ILE A 59 -2.13 -15.24 -9.95
CA ILE A 59 -3.50 -15.05 -9.50
C ILE A 59 -3.71 -13.57 -9.25
N GLU A 60 -4.26 -12.85 -10.25
CA GLU A 60 -4.40 -11.39 -10.20
C GLU A 60 -5.25 -10.90 -9.02
N TRP A 61 -6.32 -11.63 -8.68
CA TRP A 61 -7.20 -11.25 -7.58
C TRP A 61 -6.45 -11.30 -6.24
N LEU A 62 -5.61 -12.33 -6.02
CA LEU A 62 -4.79 -12.46 -4.81
C LEU A 62 -3.80 -11.30 -4.68
N SER A 63 -3.21 -10.85 -5.78
CA SER A 63 -2.33 -9.68 -5.80
C SER A 63 -3.05 -8.38 -5.43
N ARG A 64 -4.37 -8.26 -5.70
CA ARG A 64 -5.16 -7.09 -5.30
C ARG A 64 -5.47 -7.11 -3.82
N TRP A 65 -5.90 -8.26 -3.29
CA TRP A 65 -6.22 -8.41 -1.87
C TRP A 65 -5.01 -8.23 -0.97
N THR A 66 -3.87 -8.82 -1.33
CA THR A 66 -2.61 -8.61 -0.60
C THR A 66 -2.26 -7.13 -0.48
N GLY A 67 -2.38 -6.36 -1.58
CA GLY A 67 -2.15 -4.92 -1.55
C GLY A 67 -3.13 -4.14 -0.66
N ILE A 68 -4.41 -4.52 -0.62
CA ILE A 68 -5.40 -3.90 0.27
C ILE A 68 -5.05 -4.20 1.74
N ILE A 69 -4.85 -5.48 2.06
CA ILE A 69 -4.54 -5.94 3.42
C ILE A 69 -3.30 -5.26 3.96
N GLU A 70 -2.24 -5.14 3.15
CA GLU A 70 -1.01 -4.44 3.52
C GLU A 70 -1.28 -2.98 3.92
N ARG A 71 -2.01 -2.23 3.09
CA ARG A 71 -2.29 -0.82 3.35
C ARG A 71 -3.09 -0.65 4.64
N VAL A 72 -4.10 -1.50 4.83
CA VAL A 72 -4.92 -1.52 6.05
C VAL A 72 -4.05 -1.77 7.28
N LEU A 73 -3.16 -2.77 7.19
CA LEU A 73 -2.30 -3.18 8.29
C LEU A 73 -1.24 -2.11 8.61
N PHE A 74 -0.58 -1.54 7.61
CA PHE A 74 0.38 -0.45 7.81
C PHE A 74 -0.27 0.83 8.35
N ALA A 75 -1.45 1.19 7.85
CA ALA A 75 -2.19 2.34 8.35
C ALA A 75 -2.56 2.15 9.84
N ALA A 76 -3.02 0.95 10.22
CA ALA A 76 -3.32 0.61 11.61
C ALA A 76 -2.06 0.64 12.50
N LEU A 77 -0.96 0.00 12.07
CA LEU A 77 0.30 0.02 12.84
C LEU A 77 0.81 1.45 13.07
N THR A 78 0.69 2.30 12.05
CA THR A 78 1.11 3.70 12.12
C THR A 78 0.18 4.52 13.03
N SER A 79 -1.14 4.28 12.99
CA SER A 79 -2.11 5.02 13.82
C SER A 79 -1.95 4.70 15.31
N PHE A 80 -1.69 3.44 15.65
CA PHE A 80 -1.49 3.01 17.05
C PHE A 80 -0.06 3.24 17.56
N TRP A 81 0.81 3.81 16.74
CA TRP A 81 2.19 4.16 17.09
C TRP A 81 2.95 3.03 17.77
N ILE A 82 2.80 1.82 17.23
CA ILE A 82 3.48 0.64 17.75
C ILE A 82 4.97 0.82 17.50
N SER A 83 5.77 0.81 18.57
CA SER A 83 7.23 1.04 18.53
C SER A 83 7.98 0.06 17.61
N ALA A 84 7.42 -1.12 17.36
CA ALA A 84 7.95 -2.11 16.43
C ALA A 84 7.62 -1.83 14.93
N MET A 85 6.89 -0.75 14.61
CA MET A 85 6.46 -0.42 13.24
C MET A 85 7.63 -0.33 12.24
N PRO A 86 8.76 0.36 12.53
CA PRO A 86 9.88 0.43 11.58
C PRO A 86 10.45 -0.96 11.26
N THR A 87 10.61 -1.81 12.27
CA THR A 87 11.09 -3.19 12.11
C THR A 87 10.13 -4.03 11.28
N PHE A 88 8.82 -3.87 11.49
CA PHE A 88 7.80 -4.56 10.70
C PHE A 88 7.83 -4.12 9.22
N ILE A 89 7.92 -2.82 8.95
CA ILE A 89 8.04 -2.28 7.58
C ILE A 89 9.30 -2.83 6.90
N LEU A 90 10.44 -2.79 7.58
CA LEU A 90 11.70 -3.32 7.05
C LEU A 90 11.61 -4.83 6.78
N GLY A 91 11.03 -5.60 7.69
CA GLY A 91 10.81 -7.04 7.51
C GLY A 91 9.89 -7.33 6.33
N TRP A 92 8.82 -6.55 6.15
CA TRP A 92 7.91 -6.71 5.02
C TRP A 92 8.54 -6.35 3.68
N VAL A 93 9.29 -5.25 3.62
CA VAL A 93 10.07 -4.87 2.44
C VAL A 93 11.10 -5.94 2.12
N ALA A 94 11.82 -6.46 3.12
CA ALA A 94 12.78 -7.53 2.95
C ALA A 94 12.13 -8.81 2.40
N LEU A 95 10.97 -9.20 2.94
CA LEU A 95 10.20 -10.36 2.47
C LEU A 95 9.77 -10.18 1.00
N LYS A 96 9.19 -9.03 0.65
CA LYS A 96 8.81 -8.73 -0.73
C LYS A 96 9.99 -8.69 -1.68
N THR A 97 11.09 -8.12 -1.21
CA THR A 97 12.33 -8.04 -1.95
C THR A 97 12.84 -9.44 -2.21
N ALA A 98 12.88 -10.32 -1.20
CA ALA A 98 13.30 -11.71 -1.33
C ALA A 98 12.40 -12.51 -2.30
N VAL A 99 11.07 -12.35 -2.21
CA VAL A 99 10.12 -13.01 -3.11
C VAL A 99 10.25 -12.49 -4.55
N GLY A 100 10.39 -11.18 -4.73
CA GLY A 100 10.57 -10.55 -6.04
C GLY A 100 11.97 -10.71 -6.64
N TRP A 101 12.96 -11.02 -5.81
CA TRP A 101 14.36 -11.20 -6.21
C TRP A 101 14.51 -12.33 -7.24
N GLN A 102 13.69 -13.37 -7.13
CA GLN A 102 13.70 -14.50 -8.06
C GLN A 102 13.42 -14.05 -9.51
N ASP A 103 12.51 -13.09 -9.69
CA ASP A 103 12.21 -12.51 -11.01
C ASP A 103 13.34 -11.60 -11.51
N ILE A 104 14.02 -10.87 -10.63
CA ILE A 104 15.14 -9.98 -10.97
C ILE A 104 16.37 -10.78 -11.45
N TRP A 105 16.63 -11.92 -10.81
CA TRP A 105 17.76 -12.81 -11.14
C TRP A 105 17.49 -13.73 -12.32
N ALA A 106 16.29 -13.71 -12.89
CA ALA A 106 15.99 -14.46 -14.12
C ALA A 106 16.90 -14.06 -15.30
N GLY A 107 17.60 -12.92 -15.23
CA GLY A 107 18.59 -12.49 -16.22
C GLY A 107 17.98 -11.87 -17.47
N THR A 108 16.65 -11.80 -17.56
CA THR A 108 15.94 -11.19 -18.67
C THR A 108 15.63 -9.72 -18.41
N ALA A 109 15.52 -8.91 -19.47
CA ALA A 109 15.20 -7.50 -19.34
C ALA A 109 13.81 -7.31 -18.73
N TYR A 110 12.85 -8.17 -19.07
CA TYR A 110 11.52 -8.19 -18.47
C TYR A 110 11.56 -8.50 -16.97
N GLY A 111 12.31 -9.52 -16.54
CA GLY A 111 12.40 -9.91 -15.13
C GLY A 111 12.94 -8.78 -14.25
N LYS A 112 14.01 -8.13 -14.72
CA LYS A 112 14.59 -6.94 -14.07
C LYS A 112 13.61 -5.77 -14.02
N ALA A 113 12.99 -5.42 -15.14
CA ALA A 113 12.04 -4.31 -15.19
C ALA A 113 10.82 -4.57 -14.28
N ARG A 114 10.26 -5.78 -14.34
CA ARG A 114 9.12 -6.20 -13.51
C ARG A 114 9.44 -6.16 -12.02
N GLY A 115 10.57 -6.71 -11.60
CA GLY A 115 10.97 -6.68 -10.19
C GLY A 115 11.19 -5.25 -9.69
N THR A 116 11.83 -4.41 -10.50
CA THR A 116 12.05 -2.99 -10.19
C THR A 116 10.71 -2.24 -10.04
N VAL A 117 9.76 -2.46 -10.95
CA VAL A 117 8.42 -1.86 -10.87
C VAL A 117 7.65 -2.36 -9.64
N GLY A 118 7.78 -3.64 -9.28
CA GLY A 118 7.19 -4.20 -8.06
C GLY A 118 7.76 -3.59 -6.77
N LEU A 119 9.06 -3.31 -6.74
CA LEU A 119 9.71 -2.61 -5.63
C LEU A 119 9.22 -1.16 -5.53
N TRP A 120 9.20 -0.41 -6.63
CA TRP A 120 8.67 0.95 -6.65
C TRP A 120 7.20 1.02 -6.22
N GLY A 121 6.36 0.10 -6.69
CA GLY A 121 4.97 0.00 -6.27
C GLY A 121 4.83 -0.24 -4.76
N THR A 122 5.74 -1.03 -4.17
CA THR A 122 5.80 -1.26 -2.72
C THR A 122 6.18 0.00 -1.96
N VAL A 123 7.21 0.73 -2.42
CA VAL A 123 7.65 1.99 -1.80
C VAL A 123 6.52 3.02 -1.80
N VAL A 124 5.87 3.23 -2.95
CA VAL A 124 4.75 4.17 -3.07
C VAL A 124 3.58 3.75 -2.17
N SER A 125 3.25 2.45 -2.11
CA SER A 125 2.17 1.95 -1.27
C SER A 125 2.45 2.15 0.23
N LEU A 126 3.70 1.93 0.66
CA LEU A 126 4.13 2.18 2.04
C LEU A 126 4.05 3.66 2.40
N PHE A 127 4.52 4.52 1.49
CA PHE A 127 4.48 5.97 1.68
C PHE A 127 3.05 6.47 1.91
N ILE A 128 2.11 6.03 1.08
CA ILE A 128 0.69 6.37 1.23
C ILE A 128 0.16 5.85 2.57
N ALA A 129 0.43 4.60 2.93
CA ALA A 129 -0.08 4.01 4.17
C ALA A 129 0.44 4.74 5.42
N VAL A 130 1.73 5.13 5.43
CA VAL A 130 2.32 5.92 6.51
C VAL A 130 1.67 7.29 6.61
N ILE A 131 1.51 8.00 5.48
CA ILE A 131 0.84 9.31 5.47
C ILE A 131 -0.59 9.18 6.01
N SER A 132 -1.39 8.25 5.48
CA SER A 132 -2.76 8.02 5.94
C SER A 132 -2.83 7.69 7.44
N GLY A 133 -1.91 6.87 7.94
CA GLY A 133 -1.82 6.54 9.37
C GLY A 133 -1.46 7.73 10.25
N LEU A 134 -0.55 8.61 9.81
CA LEU A 134 -0.20 9.85 10.52
C LEU A 134 -1.38 10.83 10.57
N PHE A 135 -2.12 10.96 9.45
CA PHE A 135 -3.34 11.76 9.42
C PHE A 135 -4.40 11.22 10.39
N LEU A 136 -4.63 9.90 10.38
CA LEU A 136 -5.58 9.27 11.28
C LEU A 136 -5.19 9.48 12.75
N ARG A 137 -3.90 9.36 13.08
CA ARG A 137 -3.40 9.63 14.43
C ARG A 137 -3.66 11.07 14.86
N LYS A 138 -3.35 12.05 14.00
CA LYS A 138 -3.59 13.47 14.30
C LYS A 138 -5.09 13.72 14.52
N ALA A 139 -5.95 13.10 13.72
CA ALA A 139 -7.39 13.16 13.93
C ALA A 139 -7.75 12.58 15.32
N LEU A 140 -7.34 11.36 15.63
CA LEU A 140 -7.64 10.72 16.92
C LEU A 140 -7.23 11.58 18.13
N MET A 141 -6.02 12.14 18.13
CA MET A 141 -5.54 13.02 19.21
C MET A 141 -6.36 14.31 19.35
N THR A 142 -6.74 14.93 18.22
CA THR A 142 -7.52 16.18 18.25
C THR A 142 -8.91 15.94 18.85
N TRP A 143 -9.50 14.77 18.59
CA TRP A 143 -10.82 14.40 19.13
C TRP A 143 -10.77 14.02 20.62
N ASP A 144 -9.72 13.36 21.09
CA ASP A 144 -9.53 13.08 22.53
C ASP A 144 -9.49 14.38 23.35
N VAL A 145 -8.79 15.40 22.85
CA VAL A 145 -8.71 16.72 23.51
C VAL A 145 -10.08 17.41 23.55
N ASN A 146 -10.85 17.33 22.47
CA ASN A 146 -12.19 17.93 22.41
C ASN A 146 -13.22 17.19 23.29
N LEU A 147 -13.15 15.86 23.38
CA LEU A 147 -14.01 15.08 24.27
C LEU A 147 -13.69 15.36 25.74
N ALA A 148 -12.41 15.44 26.11
CA ALA A 148 -12.02 15.83 27.47
C ALA A 148 -12.49 17.25 27.82
N GLY A 149 -12.45 18.18 26.86
CA GLY A 149 -13.02 19.52 27.02
C GLY A 149 -14.55 19.53 27.14
N PHE A 150 -15.24 18.71 26.34
CA PHE A 150 -16.70 18.61 26.35
C PHE A 150 -17.24 18.01 27.65
N PHE A 151 -16.60 16.97 28.18
CA PHE A 151 -17.01 16.38 29.47
C PHE A 151 -16.68 17.28 30.67
N ASN A 152 -15.68 18.17 30.57
CA ASN A 152 -15.39 19.16 31.62
C ASN A 152 -16.33 20.39 31.60
N LEU A 153 -17.16 20.54 30.56
CA LEU A 153 -18.15 21.62 30.44
C LEU A 153 -19.55 21.21 30.93
N TRP A 154 -19.74 19.96 31.32
CA TRP A 154 -20.98 19.47 31.92
C TRP A 154 -20.80 19.34 33.43
N PRO A 155 -21.38 20.24 34.25
CA PRO A 155 -21.33 20.14 35.71
C PRO A 155 -22.14 18.95 36.25
#